data_AF-A0A1H3XJF3-F1
#
_entry.id   AF-A0A1H3XJF3-F1
#
_cell.length_a   1.000
_cell.length_b   1.000
_cell.length_c   1.000
_cell.angle_alpha   90.00
_cell.angle_beta   90.00
_cell.angle_gamma   90.00
#
_symmetry.space_group_name_H-M   'P 1'
#
loop_
_entity.id
_entity.type
_entity.pdbx_description
1 polymer ?
#
loop_
_entity_poly.entity_id
_entity_poly.type
_entity_poly.pdbx_seq_one_letter_code
_entity_poly.pdbx_strand_id
1 'polypeptide(L)'
;MNGIRAACASIGFTLATVVVGPAALALSAPLGPVGGPVLVIAPPWLDAAAAAEAAGGRIIALREAPLATLAVFGSPDFAPRLRAAGAFAANGLVVAELCGVETDDGNR
;
A
#
# COMPACT_ATOMS: atom_id res chain seq x y z
N MET A 1 5.54 -34.81 26.44
CA MET A 1 4.59 -33.70 26.21
C MET A 1 5.24 -32.52 25.46
N ASN A 2 6.01 -32.77 24.38
CA ASN A 2 6.77 -31.72 23.66
C ASN A 2 6.26 -31.43 22.22
N GLY A 3 5.33 -32.22 21.67
CA GLY A 3 4.86 -32.06 20.28
C GLY A 3 3.81 -30.96 20.05
N ILE A 4 3.09 -30.55 21.10
CA ILE A 4 1.97 -29.60 20.98
C ILE A 4 2.45 -28.15 20.77
N ARG A 5 3.66 -27.80 21.24
CA ARG A 5 4.22 -26.44 21.10
C ARG A 5 4.71 -26.15 19.68
N ALA A 6 5.14 -27.17 18.93
CA ALA A 6 5.64 -27.02 17.57
C ALA A 6 4.51 -26.77 16.56
N ALA A 7 3.34 -27.39 16.76
CA ALA A 7 2.19 -27.25 15.86
C ALA A 7 1.50 -25.87 15.96
N CYS A 8 1.40 -25.31 17.17
CA CYS A 8 0.89 -23.94 17.34
C CYS A 8 1.82 -22.90 16.69
N ALA A 9 3.14 -23.13 16.74
CA ALA A 9 4.13 -22.25 16.15
C ALA A 9 4.11 -22.27 14.60
N SER A 10 3.89 -23.44 13.97
CA SER A 10 3.86 -23.57 12.51
C SER A 10 2.57 -23.06 11.88
N ILE A 11 1.42 -23.23 12.55
CA ILE A 11 0.14 -22.64 12.11
C ILE A 11 0.20 -21.11 12.22
N GLY A 12 0.73 -20.58 13.33
CA GLY A 12 0.89 -19.14 13.53
C GLY A 12 1.81 -18.49 12.48
N PHE A 13 2.91 -19.16 12.14
CA PHE A 13 3.84 -18.67 11.12
C PHE A 13 3.22 -18.67 9.71
N THR A 14 2.54 -19.76 9.32
CA THR A 14 1.87 -19.86 8.02
C THR A 14 0.75 -18.81 7.89
N LEU A 15 -0.03 -18.60 8.96
CA LEU A 15 -1.09 -17.59 8.93
C LEU A 15 -0.51 -16.17 8.81
N ALA A 16 0.58 -15.88 9.53
CA ALA A 16 1.24 -14.58 9.45
C ALA A 16 1.80 -14.29 8.06
N THR A 17 2.43 -15.27 7.39
CA THR A 17 3.00 -15.06 6.05
C THR A 17 1.92 -14.86 4.99
N VAL A 18 0.79 -15.56 5.08
CA VAL A 18 -0.34 -15.39 4.14
C VAL A 18 -0.96 -14.00 4.26
N VAL A 19 -1.08 -13.46 5.47
CA VAL A 19 -1.68 -12.13 5.70
C VAL A 19 -0.70 -10.99 5.40
N VAL A 20 0.56 -11.12 5.85
CA VAL A 20 1.55 -10.04 5.75
C VAL A 20 2.25 -10.01 4.39
N GLY A 21 2.39 -11.17 3.73
CA GLY A 21 3.09 -11.31 2.45
C GLY A 21 2.57 -10.36 1.37
N PRO A 22 1.25 -10.33 1.07
CA PRO A 22 0.68 -9.43 0.08
C PRO A 22 0.95 -7.94 0.38
N ALA A 23 0.82 -7.53 1.65
CA ALA A 23 1.10 -6.16 2.06
C ALA A 23 2.58 -5.80 1.89
N ALA A 24 3.48 -6.72 2.23
CA ALA A 24 4.92 -6.53 2.04
C ALA A 24 5.30 -6.39 0.56
N LEU A 25 4.64 -7.15 -0.33
CA LEU A 25 4.84 -7.02 -1.78
C LEU A 25 4.42 -5.64 -2.27
N ALA A 26 3.23 -5.16 -1.90
CA ALA A 26 2.73 -3.86 -2.31
C ALA A 26 3.59 -2.68 -1.81
N LEU A 27 4.15 -2.78 -0.59
CA LEU A 27 5.00 -1.75 0.03
C LEU A 27 6.44 -1.74 -0.51
N SER A 28 6.95 -2.88 -0.97
CA SER A 28 8.32 -3.01 -1.49
C SER A 28 8.41 -2.87 -3.01
N ALA A 29 7.28 -3.02 -3.72
CA ALA A 29 7.22 -2.82 -5.16
C ALA A 29 7.59 -1.37 -5.54
N PRO A 30 8.33 -1.16 -6.64
CA PRO A 30 8.52 0.17 -7.20
C PRO A 30 7.16 0.81 -7.52
N LEU A 31 6.99 2.12 -7.29
CA LEU A 31 5.71 2.82 -7.51
C LEU A 31 5.28 2.92 -8.98
N GLY A 32 6.13 2.51 -9.93
CA GLY A 32 5.90 2.65 -11.35
C GLY A 32 6.32 4.03 -11.89
N PRO A 33 5.83 4.44 -13.08
CA PRO A 33 6.14 5.74 -13.67
C PRO A 33 5.42 6.89 -12.97
N VAL A 34 6.02 8.09 -13.02
CA VAL A 34 5.40 9.33 -12.51
C VAL A 34 4.03 9.54 -13.14
N GLY A 35 3.05 9.94 -12.32
CA GLY A 35 1.65 10.03 -12.69
C GLY A 35 0.86 8.73 -12.48
N GLY A 36 1.52 7.63 -12.10
CA GLY A 36 0.89 6.37 -11.76
C GLY A 36 0.13 6.40 -10.43
N PRO A 37 -0.80 5.44 -10.22
CA PRO A 37 -1.57 5.35 -8.98
C PRO A 37 -0.71 4.85 -7.82
N VAL A 38 -0.90 5.46 -6.66
CA VAL A 38 -0.21 5.13 -5.41
C VAL A 38 -1.22 5.12 -4.27
N LEU A 39 -1.13 4.11 -3.40
CA LEU A 39 -1.86 4.09 -2.15
C LEU A 39 -0.98 4.72 -1.08
N VAL A 40 -1.44 5.84 -0.50
CA VAL A 40 -0.77 6.52 0.60
C VAL A 40 -1.36 6.01 1.90
N ILE A 41 -0.51 5.53 2.80
CA ILE A 41 -0.89 4.93 4.08
C ILE A 41 -0.31 5.79 5.20
N ALA A 42 -1.15 6.19 6.15
CA ALA A 42 -0.77 7.02 7.27
C ALA A 42 -1.41 6.48 8.57
N PRO A 43 -0.77 6.73 9.74
CA PRO A 43 -1.42 6.46 11.01
C PRO A 43 -2.65 7.38 11.22
N PRO A 44 -3.59 7.02 12.12
CA PRO A 44 -4.87 7.73 12.24
C PRO A 44 -4.78 9.18 12.77
N TRP A 45 -3.63 9.58 13.29
CA TRP A 45 -3.35 10.97 13.72
C TRP A 45 -2.72 11.83 12.62
N LEU A 46 -2.47 11.26 11.44
CA LEU A 46 -1.91 11.93 10.29
C LEU A 46 -2.89 11.88 9.12
N ASP A 47 -3.20 13.04 8.57
CA ASP A 47 -4.04 13.15 7.38
C ASP A 47 -3.27 12.65 6.14
N ALA A 48 -3.67 11.48 5.64
CA ALA A 48 -3.04 10.85 4.48
C ALA A 48 -3.18 11.69 3.21
N ALA A 49 -4.30 12.40 3.04
CA ALA A 49 -4.54 13.24 1.86
C ALA A 49 -3.66 14.48 1.90
N ALA A 50 -3.62 15.19 3.04
CA ALA A 50 -2.73 16.33 3.21
C ALA A 50 -1.25 15.95 3.04
N ALA A 51 -0.83 14.80 3.57
CA ALA A 51 0.54 14.31 3.39
C ALA A 51 0.87 13.99 1.92
N ALA A 52 -0.08 13.39 1.18
CA ALA A 52 0.08 13.10 -0.24
C ALA A 52 0.19 14.40 -1.06
N GLU A 53 -0.67 15.38 -0.83
CA GLU A 53 -0.63 16.66 -1.53
C GLU A 53 0.65 17.45 -1.23
N ALA A 54 1.09 17.49 0.04
CA ALA A 54 2.35 18.11 0.43
C ALA A 54 3.57 17.43 -0.22
N ALA A 55 3.50 16.13 -0.47
CA ALA A 55 4.54 15.39 -1.20
C ALA A 55 4.49 15.63 -2.73
N GLY A 56 3.53 16.40 -3.24
CA GLY A 56 3.34 16.67 -4.67
C GLY A 56 2.48 15.62 -5.38
N GLY A 57 1.62 14.93 -4.65
CA GLY A 57 0.60 14.04 -5.20
C GLY A 57 -0.72 14.76 -5.47
N ARG A 58 -1.62 14.08 -6.17
CA ARG A 58 -3.00 14.53 -6.40
C ARG A 58 -3.96 13.41 -6.02
N ILE A 59 -4.93 13.71 -5.17
CA ILE A 59 -5.92 12.73 -4.70
C ILE A 59 -6.83 12.32 -5.87
N ILE A 60 -7.05 11.01 -5.97
CA ILE A 60 -7.98 10.39 -6.94
C ILE A 60 -8.99 9.47 -6.24
N ALA A 61 -8.96 9.39 -4.90
CA ALA A 61 -9.90 8.62 -4.12
C ALA A 61 -11.31 9.23 -4.16
N LEU A 62 -12.33 8.39 -4.38
CA LEU A 62 -13.74 8.80 -4.28
C LEU A 62 -14.22 8.86 -2.82
N ARG A 63 -13.59 8.07 -1.94
CA ARG A 63 -13.88 8.00 -0.51
C ARG A 63 -12.58 7.82 0.25
N GLU A 64 -12.42 8.60 1.31
CA GLU A 64 -11.26 8.49 2.21
C GLU A 64 -11.40 7.26 3.11
N ALA A 65 -10.29 6.53 3.28
CA ALA A 65 -10.19 5.50 4.31
C ALA A 65 -9.46 6.10 5.53
N PRO A 66 -9.77 5.64 6.77
CA PRO A 66 -9.18 6.22 7.98
C PRO A 66 -7.65 6.20 8.04
N LEU A 67 -7.01 5.28 7.31
CA LEU A 67 -5.56 5.07 7.31
C LEU A 67 -4.94 5.22 5.92
N ALA A 68 -5.75 5.49 4.89
CA ALA A 68 -5.23 5.49 3.53
C ALA A 68 -6.05 6.34 2.56
N THR A 69 -5.35 6.85 1.55
CA THR A 69 -5.99 7.52 0.41
C THR A 69 -5.29 7.12 -0.89
N LEU A 70 -6.06 7.10 -1.98
CA LEU A 70 -5.55 6.82 -3.31
C LEU A 70 -5.18 8.14 -4.00
N ALA A 71 -3.96 8.22 -4.51
CA ALA A 71 -3.42 9.39 -5.19
C ALA A 71 -2.68 9.00 -6.48
N VAL A 72 -2.33 10.00 -7.28
CA VAL A 72 -1.25 9.90 -8.27
C VAL A 72 -0.05 10.69 -7.78
N PHE A 73 1.16 10.19 -7.99
CA PHE A 73 2.37 10.89 -7.55
C PHE A 73 3.00 11.71 -8.68
N GLY A 74 3.39 12.95 -8.39
CA GLY A 74 3.90 13.89 -9.39
C GLY A 74 5.43 13.96 -9.53
N SER A 75 6.19 13.24 -8.68
CA SER A 75 7.66 13.33 -8.69
C SER A 75 8.34 12.06 -8.18
N PRO A 76 9.59 11.79 -8.57
CA PRO A 76 10.37 10.66 -8.04
C PRO A 76 10.65 10.79 -6.52
N ASP A 77 10.64 12.02 -5.97
CA ASP A 77 10.87 12.28 -4.54
C ASP A 77 9.63 12.08 -3.67
N PHE A 78 8.48 11.73 -4.27
CA PHE A 78 7.20 11.60 -3.57
C PHE A 78 7.29 10.64 -2.36
N ALA A 79 7.83 9.44 -2.56
CA ALA A 79 7.91 8.43 -1.51
C ALA A 79 8.92 8.80 -0.40
N PRO A 80 10.12 9.33 -0.69
CA PRO A 80 10.98 9.93 0.34
C PRO A 80 10.30 11.02 1.17
N ARG A 81 9.56 11.95 0.54
CA ARG A 81 8.86 13.04 1.24
C ARG A 81 7.73 12.53 2.14
N LEU A 82 6.95 11.55 1.67
CA LEU A 82 5.93 10.89 2.50
C LEU A 82 6.54 10.21 3.73
N ARG A 83 7.65 9.49 3.56
CA ARG A 83 8.34 8.84 4.68
C ARG A 83 8.86 9.84 5.71
N ALA A 84 9.37 10.99 5.24
CA ALA A 84 9.78 12.08 6.13
C ALA A 84 8.59 12.68 6.92
N ALA A 85 7.37 12.62 6.36
CA ALA A 85 6.13 13.01 7.03
C ALA A 85 5.51 11.89 7.91
N GLY A 86 6.10 10.70 7.97
CA GLY A 86 5.59 9.56 8.75
C GLY A 86 4.53 8.71 8.03
N ALA A 87 4.40 8.87 6.71
CA ALA A 87 3.50 8.09 5.86
C ALA A 87 4.27 7.18 4.89
N PHE A 88 3.59 6.19 4.32
CA PHE A 88 4.14 5.23 3.38
C PHE A 88 3.40 5.27 2.05
N ALA A 89 4.11 4.87 1.00
CA ALA A 89 3.56 4.71 -0.34
C ALA A 89 3.62 3.23 -0.72
N ALA A 90 2.49 2.69 -1.20
CA ALA A 90 2.41 1.36 -1.79
C ALA A 90 2.00 1.47 -3.27
N ASN A 91 2.51 0.56 -4.11
CA ASN A 91 2.18 0.57 -5.54
C ASN A 91 0.68 0.32 -5.75
N GLY A 92 -0.02 1.29 -6.36
CA GLY A 92 -1.47 1.22 -6.53
C GLY A 92 -1.94 0.12 -7.48
N LEU A 93 -1.13 -0.25 -8.49
CA LEU A 93 -1.46 -1.34 -9.40
C LEU A 93 -1.34 -2.70 -8.72
N VAL A 94 -0.27 -2.91 -7.92
CA VAL A 94 -0.13 -4.15 -7.13
C VAL A 94 -1.28 -4.27 -6.13
N VAL A 95 -1.67 -3.17 -5.48
CA VAL A 95 -2.85 -3.17 -4.60
C VAL A 95 -4.13 -3.51 -5.37
N ALA A 96 -4.32 -2.97 -6.57
CA ALA A 96 -5.48 -3.27 -7.41
C ALA A 96 -5.55 -4.75 -7.79
N GLU A 97 -4.42 -5.36 -8.19
CA GLU A 97 -4.33 -6.80 -8.49
C GLU A 97 -4.67 -7.66 -7.26
N LEU A 98 -4.19 -7.28 -6.06
CA LEU A 98 -4.54 -7.96 -4.81
C LEU A 98 -6.04 -7.85 -4.48
N CYS A 99 -6.71 -6.80 -4.94
CA CYS A 99 -8.16 -6.62 -4.83
C CYS A 99 -8.94 -7.33 -5.95
N GLY A 100 -8.28 -8.05 -6.86
CA GLY A 100 -8.92 -8.69 -8.01
C GLY A 100 -9.39 -7.72 -9.08
N VAL A 101 -8.85 -6.49 -9.08
CA VAL A 101 -9.09 -5.51 -10.14
C VAL A 101 -8.05 -5.76 -11.23
N GLU A 102 -8.48 -6.40 -12.30
CA GLU A 102 -7.70 -6.51 -13.52
C GLU A 102 -7.92 -5.24 -14.35
N THR A 103 -6.83 -4.63 -14.83
CA THR A 103 -6.93 -3.53 -15.79
C THR A 103 -7.50 -4.07 -17.09
N ASP A 104 -8.71 -3.65 -17.46
CA ASP A 104 -9.28 -3.94 -18.77
C ASP A 104 -8.50 -3.18 -19.83
N ASP A 105 -7.62 -3.89 -20.52
CA ASP A 105 -6.84 -3.46 -21.67
C ASP A 105 -7.66 -3.53 -22.96
N GLY A 106 -8.95 -3.16 -22.92
CA GLY A 106 -9.77 -2.78 -24.08
C GLY A 106 -9.75 -3.71 -25.29
N ASN A 107 -9.53 -5.01 -25.12
CA ASN A 107 -9.42 -6.00 -26.19
C ASN A 107 -10.37 -7.20 -25.98
N ARG A 108 -11.65 -6.92 -25.74
CA ARG A 108 -12.74 -7.90 -25.87
C ARG A 108 -13.87 -7.36 -26.74
#